data_AF-A0AAV3FHN8-F1
#
_entry.id   AF-A0AAV3FHN8-F1
#
_cell.length_a   1.000
_cell.length_b   1.000
_cell.length_c   1.000
_cell.angle_alpha   90.00
_cell.angle_beta   90.00
_cell.angle_gamma   90.00
#
_symmetry.space_group_name_H-M   'P 1'
#
loop_
_entity.id
_entity.type
_entity.pdbx_description
1 polymer ?
#
loop_
_entity_poly.entity_id
_entity_poly.type
_entity_poly.pdbx_seq_one_letter_code
_entity_poly.pdbx_strand_id
1 'polypeptide(L)'
;MKIDIVSVFPEYFEVMNLSLMGKAQAKGLLEIKAHNLRDWTHDVHHSVDDTPVGGGAGMVMKPEVWSECLDELLGFSQPSGSPAPSGAPVLISRPSALVTSATPPSSAM
;
A
#
# COMPACT_ATOMS: atom_id res chain seq x y z
N MET A 1 13.44 6.12 13.48
CA MET A 1 13.13 5.59 12.13
C MET A 1 11.65 5.23 12.11
N LYS A 2 10.90 5.59 11.05
CA LYS A 2 9.47 5.32 10.92
C LYS A 2 9.21 4.35 9.77
N ILE A 3 8.36 3.36 10.00
CA ILE A 3 7.95 2.37 9.00
C ILE A 3 6.43 2.32 9.01
N ASP A 4 5.82 2.75 7.91
CA ASP A 4 4.39 2.60 7.68
C ASP A 4 4.16 1.37 6.80
N ILE A 5 3.33 0.44 7.29
CA ILE A 5 2.95 -0.79 6.60
C ILE A 5 1.49 -0.62 6.18
N VAL A 6 1.21 -0.75 4.89
CA VAL A 6 -0.16 -0.68 4.37
C VAL A 6 -0.60 -2.08 3.97
N SER A 7 -1.71 -2.55 4.52
CA SER A 7 -2.24 -3.90 4.30
C SER A 7 -3.77 -3.90 4.36
N VAL A 8 -4.40 -4.86 3.69
CA VAL A 8 -5.84 -5.15 3.86
C VAL A 8 -6.12 -6.01 5.11
N PHE A 9 -5.06 -6.55 5.72
CA PHE A 9 -5.06 -7.32 6.96
C PHE A 9 -3.94 -6.77 7.86
N PRO A 10 -4.17 -5.65 8.56
CA PRO A 10 -3.16 -5.06 9.45
C PRO A 10 -2.82 -5.97 10.65
N GLU A 11 -3.75 -6.81 11.10
CA GLU A 11 -3.64 -7.67 12.29
C GLU A 11 -2.47 -8.67 12.16
N TYR A 12 -2.10 -9.05 10.94
CA TYR A 12 -0.97 -9.95 10.69
C TYR A 12 0.35 -9.34 11.14
N PHE A 13 0.43 -8.01 11.24
CA PHE A 13 1.62 -7.29 11.65
C PHE A 13 1.67 -7.02 13.16
N GLU A 14 0.70 -7.47 13.95
CA GLU A 14 0.78 -7.40 15.42
C GLU A 14 2.02 -8.13 15.98
N VAL A 15 2.52 -9.13 15.24
CA VAL A 15 3.79 -9.82 15.55
C VAL A 15 4.99 -8.87 15.64
N MET A 16 4.94 -7.70 14.99
CA MET A 16 5.98 -6.67 15.06
C MET A 16 6.09 -6.01 16.45
N ASN A 17 5.09 -6.20 17.30
CA ASN A 17 5.13 -5.75 18.70
C ASN A 17 5.85 -6.74 19.63
N LEU A 18 6.30 -7.88 19.12
CA LEU A 18 6.94 -8.92 19.91
C LEU A 18 8.48 -8.85 19.84
N SER A 19 9.12 -9.51 20.81
CA SER A 19 10.57 -9.75 20.84
C SER A 19 11.42 -8.49 20.65
N LEU A 20 12.42 -8.53 19.78
CA LEU A 20 13.36 -7.44 19.51
C LEU A 20 12.66 -6.20 18.94
N MET A 21 11.68 -6.38 18.05
CA MET A 21 10.96 -5.28 17.42
C MET A 21 10.12 -4.52 18.44
N GLY A 22 9.36 -5.24 19.28
CA GLY A 22 8.63 -4.64 20.40
C GLY A 22 9.53 -3.86 21.36
N LYS A 23 10.70 -4.41 21.71
CA LYS A 23 11.69 -3.71 22.56
C LYS A 23 12.26 -2.46 21.89
N ALA A 24 12.51 -2.50 20.59
CA ALA A 24 13.00 -1.35 19.84
C ALA A 24 11.96 -0.23 19.79
N GLN A 25 10.68 -0.58 19.62
CA GLN A 25 9.57 0.36 19.67
C GLN A 25 9.40 0.97 21.06
N ALA A 26 9.44 0.17 22.12
CA ALA A 26 9.34 0.65 23.50
C ALA A 26 10.50 1.58 23.91
N LYS A 27 11.67 1.44 23.28
CA LYS A 27 12.83 2.32 23.46
C LYS A 27 12.81 3.57 22.56
N GLY A 28 11.77 3.75 21.74
CA GLY A 28 11.64 4.87 20.80
C GLY A 28 12.66 4.87 19.66
N LEU A 29 13.35 3.75 19.41
CA LEU A 29 14.36 3.64 18.35
C LEU A 29 13.69 3.46 16.97
N LEU A 30 12.51 2.87 16.96
CA LEU A 30 11.75 2.48 15.78
C LEU A 30 10.26 2.73 16.03
N GLU A 31 9.55 3.24 15.03
CA GLU A 31 8.09 3.34 15.04
C GLU A 31 7.56 2.52 13.86
N ILE A 32 6.74 1.50 14.15
CA ILE A 32 6.07 0.71 13.12
C ILE A 32 4.58 0.91 13.27
N LYS A 33 3.92 1.32 12.19
CA LYS A 33 2.46 1.46 12.13
C LYS A 33 1.92 0.63 10.99
N ALA A 34 0.94 -0.23 11.28
CA ALA A 34 0.18 -0.95 10.27
C ALA A 34 -1.15 -0.22 10.04
N HIS A 35 -1.44 0.08 8.78
CA HIS A 35 -2.61 0.81 8.34
C HIS A 35 -3.50 -0.10 7.50
N ASN A 36 -4.81 -0.03 7.70
CA ASN A 36 -5.77 -0.77 6.90
C ASN A 36 -6.07 -0.01 5.62
N LEU A 37 -5.74 -0.58 4.46
CA LEU A 37 -6.00 0.08 3.17
C LEU A 37 -7.50 0.37 2.95
N ARG A 38 -8.39 -0.38 3.61
CA ARG A 38 -9.84 -0.17 3.54
C ARG A 38 -10.28 1.17 4.13
N ASP A 39 -9.46 1.80 4.97
CA ASP A 39 -9.81 3.08 5.58
C ASP A 39 -9.85 4.23 4.54
N TRP A 40 -9.20 4.05 3.39
CA TRP A 40 -9.21 4.99 2.25
C TRP A 40 -10.23 4.62 1.15
N THR A 41 -11.20 3.77 1.49
CA THR A 41 -12.30 3.43 0.56
C THR A 41 -13.57 4.19 0.96
N HIS A 42 -14.31 4.67 -0.04
CA HIS A 42 -15.52 5.49 0.17
C HIS A 42 -16.82 4.77 -0.20
N ASP A 43 -16.71 3.53 -0.68
CA ASP A 43 -17.86 2.72 -1.07
C ASP A 43 -18.38 1.86 0.10
N VAL A 44 -19.66 1.48 0.02
CA VAL A 44 -20.33 0.69 1.08
C VAL A 44 -19.66 -0.67 1.32
N HIS A 45 -18.99 -1.22 0.32
CA HIS A 45 -18.34 -2.54 0.40
C HIS A 45 -16.86 -2.46 0.77
N HIS A 46 -16.31 -1.26 0.97
CA HIS A 46 -14.90 -1.02 1.20
C HIS A 46 -14.01 -1.78 0.20
N SER A 47 -14.33 -1.63 -1.09
CA SER A 47 -13.70 -2.34 -2.20
C SER A 47 -12.33 -1.74 -2.53
N VAL A 48 -11.29 -2.55 -2.31
CA VAL A 48 -9.88 -2.20 -2.53
C VAL A 48 -9.34 -2.71 -3.88
N ASP A 49 -10.12 -3.52 -4.59
CA ASP A 49 -9.77 -4.19 -5.84
C ASP A 49 -10.87 -4.05 -6.89
N ASP A 50 -10.50 -4.19 -8.17
CA ASP A 50 -11.39 -4.11 -9.33
C ASP A 50 -10.95 -5.09 -10.43
N THR A 51 -11.81 -5.29 -11.41
CA THR A 51 -11.58 -6.16 -12.57
C THR A 51 -10.46 -5.58 -13.45
N PRO A 52 -9.45 -6.38 -13.83
CA PRO A 52 -8.38 -5.91 -14.71
C PRO A 52 -8.92 -5.46 -16.07
N VAL A 53 -8.48 -4.29 -16.52
CA VAL A 53 -8.75 -3.80 -17.87
C VAL A 53 -8.06 -4.73 -18.88
N GLY A 54 -8.81 -5.23 -19.85
CA GLY A 54 -8.33 -6.22 -20.84
C GLY A 54 -8.75 -7.67 -20.54
N GLY A 55 -9.45 -7.91 -19.42
CA GLY A 55 -9.91 -9.24 -19.03
C GLY A 55 -8.79 -10.11 -18.45
N GLY A 56 -9.18 -11.25 -17.88
CA GLY A 56 -8.29 -12.17 -17.18
C GLY A 56 -8.89 -12.64 -15.86
N ALA A 57 -8.38 -13.77 -15.35
CA ALA A 57 -8.78 -14.25 -14.03
C ALA A 57 -8.05 -13.45 -12.94
N GLY A 58 -8.78 -13.05 -11.90
CA GLY A 58 -8.25 -12.33 -10.76
C GLY A 58 -8.71 -10.87 -10.69
N MET A 59 -8.20 -10.16 -9.69
CA MET A 59 -8.53 -8.78 -9.36
C MET A 59 -7.26 -7.95 -9.23
N VAL A 60 -7.34 -6.66 -9.52
CA VAL A 60 -6.24 -5.70 -9.42
C VAL A 60 -6.59 -4.64 -8.39
N MET A 61 -5.63 -4.25 -7.56
CA MET A 61 -5.85 -3.20 -6.56
C MET A 61 -6.24 -1.87 -7.23
N LYS A 62 -7.24 -1.19 -6.67
CA LYS A 62 -7.70 0.11 -7.18
C LYS A 62 -6.63 1.19 -6.97
N PRO A 63 -6.23 1.92 -8.03
CA PRO A 63 -5.20 2.94 -7.92
C PRO A 63 -5.63 4.13 -7.05
N GLU A 64 -6.92 4.47 -7.05
CA GLU A 64 -7.48 5.61 -6.30
C GLU A 64 -7.24 5.47 -4.79
N VAL A 65 -7.57 4.31 -4.23
CA VAL A 65 -7.38 3.99 -2.80
C VAL A 65 -5.90 4.07 -2.42
N TRP A 66 -5.01 3.58 -3.29
CA TRP A 66 -3.56 3.69 -3.07
C TRP A 66 -3.06 5.12 -3.16
N SER A 67 -3.59 5.93 -4.08
CA SER A 67 -3.19 7.32 -4.23
C SER A 67 -3.53 8.14 -2.99
N GLU A 68 -4.76 8.02 -2.47
CA GLU A 68 -5.18 8.72 -1.25
C GLU A 68 -4.35 8.30 -0.04
N CYS A 69 -4.13 6.99 0.13
CA CYS A 69 -3.31 6.45 1.20
C CYS A 69 -1.86 6.98 1.15
N LEU A 70 -1.24 6.97 -0.03
CA LEU A 70 0.14 7.44 -0.19
C LEU A 70 0.25 8.95 -0.04
N ASP A 71 -0.71 9.72 -0.54
CA ASP A 71 -0.72 11.18 -0.40
C ASP A 71 -0.81 11.62 1.06
N GLU A 72 -1.58 10.90 1.88
CA GLU A 72 -1.67 11.12 3.32
C GLU A 72 -0.37 10.71 4.03
N LEU A 73 0.12 9.48 3.81
CA LEU A 73 1.27 8.94 4.54
C LEU A 73 2.58 9.65 4.19
N LEU A 74 2.73 10.07 2.93
CA LEU A 74 3.91 10.78 2.44
C LEU A 74 3.79 12.30 2.61
N GLY A 75 2.62 12.79 3.01
CA GLY A 75 2.38 14.21 3.28
C GLY A 75 2.33 15.07 2.01
N PHE A 76 2.01 14.49 0.85
CA PHE A 76 1.82 15.24 -0.39
C PHE A 76 0.58 16.14 -0.37
N SER A 77 -0.31 15.97 0.62
CA SER A 77 -1.49 16.80 0.88
C SER A 77 -1.20 18.04 1.76
N GLN A 78 0.04 18.27 2.21
CA GLN A 78 0.36 19.42 3.06
C GLN A 78 0.24 20.76 2.27
N PRO A 79 -0.38 21.81 2.85
CA PRO A 79 -0.28 23.15 2.30
C PRO A 79 1.19 23.58 2.24
N SER A 80 1.54 24.42 1.26
CA SER A 80 2.88 24.78 0.78
C SER A 80 3.88 25.41 1.78
N GLY A 81 3.68 25.25 3.10
CA GLY A 81 4.51 25.81 4.17
C GLY A 81 5.06 24.78 5.17
N SER A 82 4.80 23.49 5.02
CA SER A 82 5.35 22.45 5.91
C SER A 82 6.69 21.92 5.37
N PRO A 83 7.73 21.76 6.21
CA PRO A 83 9.01 21.22 5.74
C PRO A 83 8.79 19.82 5.17
N ALA A 84 9.10 19.65 3.88
CA ALA A 84 9.06 18.35 3.22
C ALA A 84 9.84 17.32 4.07
N PRO A 85 9.36 16.09 4.21
CA PRO A 85 10.05 15.08 5.00
C PRO A 85 11.50 14.98 4.53
N SER A 86 12.43 15.17 5.46
CA SER A 86 13.87 15.16 5.20
C SER A 86 14.30 13.72 4.88
N GLY A 87 14.16 13.33 3.62
CA GLY A 87 14.54 12.03 3.08
C GLY A 87 13.56 11.59 1.99
N ALA A 88 14.06 11.06 0.88
CA ALA A 88 13.19 10.48 -0.14
C ALA A 88 12.46 9.26 0.45
N PRO A 89 11.12 9.19 0.38
CA PRO A 89 10.39 8.03 0.88
C PRO A 89 10.75 6.80 0.04
N VAL A 90 11.10 5.71 0.71
CA VAL A 90 11.43 4.44 0.06
C VAL A 90 10.18 3.56 0.05
N LEU A 91 9.57 3.42 -1.12
CA LEU A 91 8.45 2.52 -1.33
C LEU A 91 8.96 1.11 -1.64
N ILE A 92 8.63 0.15 -0.79
CA ILE A 92 8.95 -1.27 -0.98
C ILE A 92 7.64 -2.01 -1.28
N SER A 93 7.25 -2.07 -2.55
CA SER A 93 6.16 -2.93 -2.99
C SER A 93 6.69 -4.33 -3.31
N ARG A 94 5.99 -5.39 -2.90
CA ARG A 94 6.28 -6.74 -3.41
C ARG A 94 5.83 -6.80 -4.87
N PRO A 95 6.73 -7.02 -5.84
CA PRO A 95 6.32 -7.18 -7.23
C PRO A 95 5.79 -8.61 -7.39
N SER A 96 4.47 -8.80 -7.26
CA SER A 96 3.83 -10.06 -7.64
C SER A 96 2.82 -9.81 -8.74
N ALA A 97 3.36 -9.54 -9.93
CA ALA A 97 2.88 -9.92 -11.26
C ALA A 97 3.48 -8.96 -12.28
N LEU A 98 4.47 -9.44 -13.03
CA LEU A 98 4.64 -8.98 -14.40
C LEU A 98 3.30 -9.22 -15.09
N VAL A 99 2.55 -8.15 -15.36
CA VAL A 99 1.47 -8.18 -16.36
C VAL A 99 2.16 -8.48 -17.68
N THR A 100 2.31 -9.76 -18.01
CA THR A 100 2.68 -10.18 -19.36
C THR A 100 1.41 -9.98 -20.16
N SER A 101 1.35 -8.94 -20.98
CA SER A 101 0.34 -8.79 -22.00
C SER A 101 0.56 -9.90 -23.04
N ALA A 102 0.03 -11.10 -22.76
CA ALA A 102 -0.10 -12.13 -23.76
C ALA A 102 -1.19 -11.68 -24.74
N THR A 103 -0.79 -11.02 -25.81
CA THR A 103 -1.64 -10.78 -26.97
C THR A 103 -2.16 -12.14 -27.45
N PRO A 104 -3.48 -12.39 -27.51
CA PRO A 104 -3.97 -13.65 -28.06
C PRO A 104 -3.57 -13.73 -29.55
N PRO A 105 -3.18 -14.90 -30.07
CA PRO A 105 -2.81 -15.04 -31.46
C PRO A 105 -4.01 -14.69 -32.34
N SER A 106 -3.78 -13.75 -33.25
CA SER A 106 -4.70 -13.40 -34.34
C SER A 106 -5.18 -14.69 -35.02
N SER A 107 -6.50 -14.89 -35.03
CA SER A 107 -7.14 -15.98 -35.77
C SER A 107 -6.72 -15.91 -37.23
N ALA A 108 -5.95 -16.90 -37.67
CA ALA A 108 -5.72 -17.15 -39.09
C ALA A 108 -7.01 -17.74 -39.69
N MET A 109 -7.49 -17.06 -40.73
CA MET A 109 -8.35 -17.46 -41.87
C MET A 109 -9.21 -18.73 -41.73
#